data_AF-A0A3N9WL46-F1
#
_entry.id   AF-A0A3N9WL46-F1
#
_cell.length_a   1.000
_cell.length_b   1.000
_cell.length_c   1.000
_cell.angle_alpha   90.00
_cell.angle_beta   90.00
_cell.angle_gamma   90.00
#
_symmetry.space_group_name_H-M   'P 1'
#
loop_
_entity.id
_entity.type
_entity.pdbx_description
1 polymer ?
#
loop_
_entity_poly.entity_id
_entity_poly.type
_entity_poly.pdbx_seq_one_letter_code
_entity_poly.pdbx_strand_id
1 'polypeptide(L)'
;MGNSPTPPDAGALNIDSWTPDGPSPSEPSDTPWPVVGIVRAVRRQADLSQRELARWARVHHATIGRIEAGRTVPSLELLRRIVGAVGCRLAVVDESGRVLRPMQDWEDTRDGAGRRYPSHLDTILDPEPGEWWADIYGLARPPETFYRDREVRDAMRRRSRWEVRVARHRGDPPPPQLWRYR
;
A
#
# COMPACT_ATOMS: atom_id res chain seq x y z
N MET A 1 28.61 -41.64 -39.45
CA MET A 1 28.36 -41.61 -38.00
C MET A 1 28.92 -40.30 -37.49
N GLY A 2 28.12 -39.23 -37.50
CA GLY A 2 28.54 -37.89 -37.09
C GLY A 2 28.14 -37.65 -35.64
N ASN A 3 29.12 -37.33 -34.80
CA ASN A 3 28.89 -36.97 -33.40
C ASN A 3 28.21 -35.60 -33.33
N SER A 4 26.96 -35.57 -32.89
CA SER A 4 26.28 -34.33 -32.50
C SER A 4 26.92 -33.80 -31.21
N PRO A 5 27.24 -32.49 -31.11
CA PRO A 5 27.72 -31.91 -29.87
C PRO A 5 26.54 -31.81 -28.88
N THR A 6 26.75 -32.35 -27.68
CA THR A 6 25.86 -32.16 -26.53
C THR A 6 25.78 -30.66 -26.22
N PRO A 7 24.59 -30.07 -26.07
CA PRO A 7 24.48 -28.68 -25.63
C PRO A 7 25.07 -28.55 -24.21
N PRO A 8 25.75 -27.43 -23.89
CA PRO A 8 26.26 -27.22 -22.54
C PRO A 8 25.10 -27.20 -21.55
N ASP A 9 25.30 -27.91 -20.45
CA ASP A 9 24.41 -27.97 -19.29
C ASP A 9 24.11 -26.55 -18.83
N ALA A 10 22.94 -26.03 -19.26
CA ALA A 10 22.46 -24.73 -18.84
C ALA A 10 22.07 -24.87 -17.38
N GLY A 11 23.02 -24.54 -16.51
CA GLY A 11 22.90 -24.66 -15.07
C GLY A 11 21.51 -24.26 -14.63
N ALA A 12 20.81 -25.20 -14.01
CA ALA A 12 19.48 -25.01 -13.46
C ALA A 12 19.50 -23.76 -12.58
N LEU A 13 18.97 -22.65 -13.12
CA LEU A 13 18.70 -21.45 -12.34
C LEU A 13 17.69 -21.88 -11.28
N ASN A 14 18.18 -21.94 -10.05
CA ASN A 14 17.45 -22.35 -8.88
C ASN A 14 16.28 -21.39 -8.67
N ILE A 15 15.11 -21.77 -9.21
CA ILE A 15 13.86 -21.00 -9.22
C ILE A 15 13.35 -20.68 -7.80
N ASP A 16 13.90 -21.37 -6.79
CA ASP A 16 13.56 -21.22 -5.37
C ASP A 16 14.22 -20.01 -4.69
N SER A 17 14.99 -19.20 -5.41
CA SER A 17 15.66 -18.00 -4.89
C SER A 17 14.94 -16.69 -5.22
N TRP A 18 13.63 -16.72 -5.46
CA TRP A 18 12.83 -15.49 -5.49
C TRP A 18 12.77 -14.89 -4.08
N THR A 19 13.68 -13.96 -3.81
CA THR A 19 13.62 -13.08 -2.63
C THR A 19 12.91 -11.80 -3.08
N PRO A 20 11.67 -11.54 -2.62
CA PRO A 20 11.02 -10.28 -2.92
C PRO A 20 11.80 -9.15 -2.23
N ASP A 21 12.42 -8.24 -2.98
CA ASP A 21 13.13 -7.05 -2.45
C ASP A 21 12.17 -5.95 -1.90
N GLY A 22 10.87 -6.24 -1.84
CA GLY A 22 9.89 -5.43 -1.11
C GLY A 22 9.95 -5.68 0.40
N PRO A 23 9.40 -4.78 1.23
CA PRO A 23 9.30 -5.05 2.66
C PRO A 23 8.52 -6.36 2.84
N SER A 24 9.21 -7.39 3.33
CA SER A 24 8.59 -8.64 3.74
C SER A 24 7.44 -8.28 4.67
N PRO A 25 6.27 -8.94 4.54
CA PRO A 25 5.19 -8.73 5.50
C PRO A 25 5.76 -8.93 6.89
N SER A 26 5.76 -7.86 7.67
CA SER A 26 6.19 -7.86 9.05
C SER A 26 5.26 -8.77 9.84
N GLU A 27 5.82 -9.56 10.76
CA GLU A 27 5.03 -10.32 11.73
C GLU A 27 4.01 -9.39 12.39
N PRO A 28 2.75 -9.82 12.55
CA PRO A 28 1.74 -9.00 13.19
C PRO A 28 2.21 -8.62 14.60
N SER A 29 2.12 -7.33 14.93
CA SER A 29 2.57 -6.85 16.24
C SER A 29 1.68 -7.42 17.36
N ASP A 30 2.28 -8.12 18.33
CA ASP A 30 1.59 -8.64 19.53
C ASP A 30 1.31 -7.57 20.59
N THR A 31 1.64 -6.30 20.32
CA THR A 31 1.45 -5.22 21.31
C THR A 31 -0.05 -4.97 21.53
N PRO A 32 -0.53 -5.00 22.79
CA PRO A 32 -1.93 -4.70 23.10
C PRO A 32 -2.32 -3.32 22.59
N TRP A 33 -3.46 -3.24 21.89
CA TRP A 33 -3.95 -1.99 21.32
C TRP A 33 -4.14 -0.89 22.41
N PRO A 34 -3.40 0.24 22.37
CA PRO A 34 -3.26 1.17 23.48
C PRO A 34 -4.44 2.16 23.62
N VAL A 35 -5.67 1.68 23.50
CA VAL A 35 -6.87 2.54 23.43
C VAL A 35 -7.10 3.41 24.66
N VAL A 36 -6.78 2.91 25.85
CA VAL A 36 -6.90 3.66 27.10
C VAL A 36 -6.00 4.89 27.07
N GLY A 37 -4.75 4.73 26.61
CA GLY A 37 -3.78 5.80 26.46
C GLY A 37 -4.23 6.83 25.43
N ILE A 38 -4.75 6.37 24.28
CA ILE A 38 -5.26 7.25 23.22
C ILE A 38 -6.41 8.14 23.74
N VAL A 39 -7.41 7.57 24.43
CA VAL A 39 -8.55 8.36 24.95
C VAL A 39 -8.09 9.37 26.00
N ARG A 40 -7.17 8.99 26.89
CA ARG A 40 -6.58 9.92 27.86
C ARG A 40 -5.78 11.05 27.19
N ALA A 41 -5.02 10.74 26.15
CA ALA A 41 -4.27 11.73 25.39
C ALA A 41 -5.20 12.73 24.67
N VAL A 42 -6.28 12.25 24.05
CA VAL A 42 -7.32 13.09 23.44
C VAL A 42 -7.91 14.06 24.45
N ARG A 43 -8.25 13.58 25.66
CA ARG A 43 -8.78 14.46 26.72
C ARG A 43 -7.77 15.50 27.18
N ARG A 44 -6.51 15.10 27.34
CA ARG A 44 -5.42 16.01 27.72
C ARG A 44 -5.18 17.08 26.66
N GLN A 45 -5.28 16.74 25.38
CA GLN A 45 -5.07 17.69 24.29
C GLN A 45 -6.14 18.79 24.25
N ALA A 46 -7.36 18.50 24.70
CA ALA A 46 -8.49 19.43 24.67
C ALA A 46 -8.95 19.89 26.05
N ASP A 47 -8.20 19.54 27.12
CA ASP A 47 -8.54 19.80 28.52
C ASP A 47 -9.98 19.42 28.91
N LEU A 48 -10.46 18.27 28.43
CA LEU A 48 -11.84 17.80 28.64
C LEU A 48 -11.95 16.78 29.78
N SER A 49 -12.99 16.92 30.61
CA SER A 49 -13.48 15.84 31.48
C SER A 49 -14.07 14.68 30.65
N GLN A 50 -14.25 13.50 31.28
CA GLN A 50 -14.91 12.36 30.61
C GLN A 50 -16.32 12.71 30.10
N ARG A 51 -17.07 13.50 30.89
CA ARG A 51 -18.45 13.90 30.54
C ARG A 51 -18.46 14.87 29.38
N GLU A 52 -17.51 15.80 29.33
CA GLU A 52 -17.38 16.74 28.21
C GLU A 52 -16.95 16.02 26.93
N LEU A 53 -15.92 15.16 26.99
CA LEU A 53 -15.53 14.36 25.84
C LEU A 53 -16.70 13.51 25.32
N ALA A 54 -17.45 12.88 26.22
CA ALA A 54 -18.63 12.10 25.85
C ALA A 54 -19.69 12.96 25.14
N ARG A 55 -19.93 14.19 25.64
CA ARG A 55 -20.85 15.14 25.01
C ARG A 55 -20.40 15.52 23.60
N TRP A 56 -19.13 15.89 23.42
CA TRP A 56 -18.57 16.23 22.11
C TRP A 56 -18.56 15.04 21.15
N ALA A 57 -18.20 13.85 21.63
CA ALA A 57 -18.23 12.61 20.87
C ALA A 57 -19.66 12.05 20.66
N ARG A 58 -20.70 12.69 21.22
CA ARG A 58 -22.13 12.30 21.18
C ARG A 58 -22.41 10.90 21.74
N VAL A 59 -21.72 10.49 22.79
CA VAL A 59 -21.86 9.18 23.44
C VAL A 59 -22.26 9.30 24.90
N HIS A 60 -22.77 8.22 25.48
CA HIS A 60 -23.05 8.19 26.90
C HIS A 60 -21.75 8.26 27.72
N HIS A 61 -21.70 9.08 28.77
CA HIS A 61 -20.50 9.29 29.58
C HIS A 61 -19.91 8.00 30.18
N ALA A 62 -20.77 7.05 30.57
CA ALA A 62 -20.34 5.75 31.09
C ALA A 62 -19.56 4.92 30.06
N THR A 63 -19.73 5.18 28.77
CA THR A 63 -18.95 4.54 27.70
C THR A 63 -17.48 4.97 27.76
N ILE A 64 -17.22 6.27 27.90
CA ILE A 64 -15.84 6.79 28.07
C ILE A 64 -15.21 6.21 29.33
N GLY A 65 -15.95 6.17 30.45
CA GLY A 65 -15.47 5.58 31.70
C GLY A 65 -15.13 4.09 31.60
N ARG A 66 -15.94 3.29 30.89
CA ARG A 66 -15.62 1.87 30.63
C ARG A 66 -14.40 1.68 29.75
N ILE A 67 -14.24 2.52 28.72
CA ILE A 67 -13.06 2.48 27.84
C ILE A 67 -11.80 2.80 28.64
N GLU A 68 -11.78 3.92 29.39
CA GLU A 68 -10.60 4.32 30.17
C GLU A 68 -10.25 3.38 31.32
N ALA A 69 -11.21 2.58 31.78
CA ALA A 69 -11.01 1.50 32.76
C ALA A 69 -10.58 0.17 32.12
N GLY A 70 -10.41 0.12 30.80
CA GLY A 70 -10.03 -1.11 30.07
C GLY A 70 -11.13 -2.18 30.02
N ARG A 71 -12.37 -1.85 30.43
CA ARG A 71 -13.49 -2.81 30.47
C ARG A 71 -14.20 -2.97 29.12
N THR A 72 -13.90 -2.12 28.15
CA THR A 72 -14.53 -2.18 26.82
C THR A 72 -13.56 -1.63 25.78
N VAL A 73 -13.33 -2.41 24.72
CA VAL A 73 -12.65 -1.94 23.51
C VAL A 73 -13.69 -1.27 22.62
N PRO A 74 -13.52 0.02 22.26
CA PRO A 74 -14.45 0.70 21.36
C PRO A 74 -14.35 0.15 19.94
N SER A 75 -15.46 0.21 19.19
CA SER A 75 -15.40 0.01 17.74
C SER A 75 -14.54 1.10 17.07
N LEU A 76 -14.03 0.82 15.87
CA LEU A 76 -13.27 1.81 15.09
C LEU A 76 -14.08 3.09 14.85
N GLU A 77 -15.38 2.95 14.59
CA GLU A 77 -16.28 4.08 14.40
C GLU A 77 -16.42 4.94 15.66
N LEU A 78 -16.56 4.30 16.83
CA LEU A 78 -16.61 4.99 18.11
C LEU A 78 -15.29 5.70 18.40
N LEU A 79 -14.16 5.04 18.17
CA LEU A 79 -12.84 5.67 18.32
C LEU A 79 -12.69 6.87 17.39
N ARG A 80 -13.09 6.76 16.11
CA ARG A 80 -13.09 7.85 15.13
C ARG A 80 -13.90 9.05 15.63
N ARG A 81 -15.06 8.83 16.24
CA ARG A 81 -15.87 9.90 16.84
C ARG A 81 -15.20 10.55 18.05
N ILE A 82 -14.57 9.75 18.91
CA ILE A 82 -13.86 10.25 20.10
C ILE A 82 -12.67 11.11 19.70
N VAL A 83 -11.79 10.63 18.83
CA VAL A 83 -10.63 11.41 18.37
C VAL A 83 -11.06 12.61 17.52
N GLY A 84 -12.13 12.45 16.73
CA GLY A 84 -12.69 13.51 15.90
C GLY A 84 -13.28 14.68 16.70
N ALA A 85 -13.68 14.45 17.96
CA ALA A 85 -14.17 15.50 18.86
C ALA A 85 -13.14 16.61 19.12
N VAL A 86 -11.85 16.31 18.95
CA VAL A 86 -10.74 17.27 19.15
C VAL A 86 -10.00 17.59 17.84
N GLY A 87 -10.59 17.25 16.69
CA GLY A 87 -9.99 17.47 15.37
C GLY A 87 -8.93 16.45 14.96
N CYS A 88 -8.70 15.39 15.74
CA CYS A 88 -7.78 14.32 15.39
C CYS A 88 -8.42 13.33 14.39
N ARG A 89 -7.59 12.67 13.60
CA ARG A 89 -8.00 11.65 12.62
C ARG A 89 -7.21 10.37 12.83
N LEU A 90 -7.85 9.22 12.56
CA LEU A 90 -7.16 7.94 12.52
C LEU A 90 -6.46 7.78 11.17
N ALA A 91 -5.21 7.31 11.20
CA ALA A 91 -4.41 7.02 10.02
C ALA A 91 -3.76 5.65 10.20
N VAL A 92 -3.69 4.88 9.12
CA VAL A 92 -2.85 3.68 9.05
C VAL A 92 -1.44 4.16 8.70
N VAL A 93 -0.45 3.67 9.44
CA VAL A 93 0.96 4.01 9.21
C VAL A 93 1.75 2.74 8.96
N ASP A 94 2.80 2.83 8.16
CA ASP A 94 3.79 1.75 8.03
C ASP A 94 4.79 1.78 9.20
N GLU A 95 5.69 0.80 9.24
CA GLU A 95 6.73 0.67 10.29
C GLU A 95 7.65 1.89 10.37
N SER A 96 7.84 2.60 9.25
CA SER A 96 8.63 3.83 9.18
C SER A 96 7.84 5.08 9.60
N GLY A 97 6.59 4.92 10.02
CA GLY A 97 5.69 6.01 10.42
C GLY A 97 5.06 6.77 9.25
N ARG A 98 5.19 6.29 8.01
CA ARG A 98 4.57 6.93 6.84
C ARG A 98 3.10 6.58 6.80
N VAL A 99 2.26 7.61 6.62
CA VAL A 99 0.81 7.42 6.48
C VAL A 99 0.49 6.69 5.18
N LEU A 100 -0.13 5.52 5.32
CA LEU A 100 -0.71 4.76 4.20
C LEU A 100 -1.94 5.52 3.70
N ARG A 101 -1.85 6.00 2.46
CA ARG A 101 -2.95 6.72 1.82
C ARG A 101 -3.95 5.72 1.24
N PRO A 102 -5.26 5.91 1.46
CA PRO A 102 -6.28 5.11 0.79
C PRO A 102 -6.07 5.14 -0.73
N MET A 103 -6.07 3.96 -1.34
CA MET A 103 -6.06 3.81 -2.79
C MET A 103 -7.44 4.20 -3.34
N GLN A 104 -7.47 4.82 -4.52
CA GLN A 104 -8.72 5.08 -5.23
C GLN A 104 -8.84 4.05 -6.35
N ASP A 105 -10.02 3.45 -6.48
CA ASP A 105 -10.34 2.57 -7.59
C ASP A 105 -10.62 3.41 -8.84
N TRP A 106 -10.12 2.95 -9.99
CA TRP A 106 -10.44 3.53 -11.29
C TRP A 106 -11.75 2.88 -11.78
N GLU A 107 -12.83 3.65 -11.90
CA GLU A 107 -14.15 3.10 -12.24
C GLU A 107 -14.29 2.75 -13.73
N ASP A 108 -13.49 3.40 -14.59
CA ASP A 108 -13.71 3.44 -16.04
C ASP A 108 -12.87 2.43 -16.85
N THR A 109 -11.91 1.74 -16.22
CA THR A 109 -11.00 0.84 -16.93
C THR A 109 -11.42 -0.63 -16.77
N ARG A 110 -11.89 -1.23 -17.87
CA ARG A 110 -12.30 -2.63 -17.94
C ARG A 110 -11.52 -3.35 -19.03
N ASP A 111 -11.25 -4.64 -18.84
CA ASP A 111 -10.59 -5.45 -19.87
C ASP A 111 -11.50 -5.73 -21.07
N GLY A 112 -10.96 -6.29 -22.15
CA GLY A 112 -11.71 -6.67 -23.35
C GLY A 112 -12.83 -7.71 -23.12
N ALA A 113 -12.94 -8.29 -21.91
CA ALA A 113 -14.02 -9.17 -21.48
C ALA A 113 -14.99 -8.49 -20.48
N GLY A 114 -14.85 -7.17 -20.26
CA GLY A 114 -15.71 -6.36 -19.39
C GLY A 114 -15.43 -6.48 -17.88
N ARG A 115 -14.36 -7.16 -17.48
CA ARG A 115 -13.94 -7.35 -16.08
C ARG A 115 -13.10 -6.17 -15.61
N ARG A 116 -13.11 -5.92 -14.29
CA ARG A 116 -12.25 -4.90 -13.67
C ARG A 116 -10.84 -5.43 -13.48
N TYR A 117 -9.85 -4.58 -13.68
CA TYR A 117 -8.46 -4.89 -13.31
C TYR A 117 -8.31 -5.00 -11.78
N PRO A 118 -7.35 -5.79 -11.27
CA PRO A 118 -7.06 -5.85 -9.85
C PRO A 118 -6.70 -4.46 -9.30
N SER A 119 -7.45 -3.97 -8.32
CA SER A 119 -7.35 -2.56 -7.87
C SER A 119 -6.01 -2.18 -7.25
N HIS A 120 -5.28 -3.13 -6.68
CA HIS A 120 -3.97 -2.91 -6.03
C HIS A 120 -2.79 -2.88 -7.01
N LEU A 121 -3.05 -3.07 -8.30
CA LEU A 121 -2.06 -3.06 -9.37
C LEU A 121 -2.28 -1.83 -10.25
N ASP A 122 -1.17 -1.24 -10.69
CA ASP A 122 -1.21 -0.08 -11.58
C ASP A 122 -1.54 -0.58 -13.00
N THR A 123 -2.67 -0.14 -13.56
CA THR A 123 -3.07 -0.48 -14.93
C THR A 123 -2.21 0.28 -15.94
N ILE A 124 -1.63 -0.45 -16.89
CA ILE A 124 -0.89 0.03 -18.05
C ILE A 124 -1.87 0.14 -19.21
N LEU A 125 -1.86 1.26 -19.92
CA LEU A 125 -2.56 1.44 -21.19
C LEU A 125 -1.53 1.22 -22.31
N ASP A 126 -1.90 0.45 -23.33
CA ASP A 126 -1.09 0.17 -24.52
C ASP A 126 0.35 -0.33 -24.21
N PRO A 127 0.50 -1.54 -23.64
CA PRO A 127 1.82 -2.05 -23.20
C PRO A 127 2.83 -2.18 -24.35
N GLU A 128 4.05 -1.70 -24.14
CA GLU A 128 5.20 -1.94 -25.02
C GLU A 128 5.63 -3.42 -24.99
N PRO A 129 6.39 -3.92 -25.98
CA PRO A 129 6.88 -5.29 -25.97
C PRO A 129 7.76 -5.57 -24.74
N GLY A 130 7.40 -6.58 -23.95
CA GLY A 130 8.08 -6.98 -22.72
C GLY A 130 7.39 -6.48 -21.44
N GLU A 131 6.38 -5.62 -21.55
CA GLU A 131 5.66 -5.05 -20.40
C GLU A 131 4.50 -5.93 -19.93
N TRP A 132 4.03 -6.83 -20.78
CA TRP A 132 2.97 -7.77 -20.45
C TRP A 132 3.55 -9.15 -20.12
N TRP A 133 3.12 -9.72 -18.99
CA TRP A 133 3.60 -11.04 -18.53
C TRP A 133 3.45 -12.16 -19.56
N ALA A 134 2.53 -12.04 -20.52
CA ALA A 134 2.28 -13.05 -21.54
C ALA A 134 2.97 -12.77 -22.88
N ASP A 135 3.81 -11.73 -22.97
CA ASP A 135 4.65 -11.48 -24.14
C ASP A 135 5.59 -12.66 -24.43
N ILE A 136 6.01 -13.39 -23.39
CA ILE A 136 6.80 -14.64 -23.51
C ILE A 136 6.05 -15.76 -24.27
N TYR A 137 4.72 -15.67 -24.36
CA TYR A 137 3.86 -16.64 -25.06
C TYR A 137 3.43 -16.16 -26.46
N GLY A 138 3.87 -14.97 -26.90
CA GLY A 138 3.57 -14.45 -28.25
C GLY A 138 2.09 -14.14 -28.50
N LEU A 139 1.32 -13.88 -27.45
CA LEU A 139 -0.11 -13.57 -27.55
C LEU A 139 -0.35 -12.13 -28.04
N ALA A 140 -1.53 -11.88 -28.63
CA ALA A 140 -1.95 -10.52 -28.97
C ALA A 140 -2.13 -9.70 -27.69
N ARG A 141 -1.47 -8.53 -27.63
CA ARG A 141 -1.49 -7.64 -26.46
C ARG A 141 -2.89 -7.03 -26.26
N PRO A 142 -3.47 -7.12 -25.06
CA PRO A 142 -4.68 -6.38 -24.72
C PRO A 142 -4.42 -4.85 -24.72
N PRO A 143 -5.43 -4.02 -25.01
CA PRO A 143 -5.31 -2.56 -24.95
C PRO A 143 -4.96 -2.05 -23.54
N GLU A 144 -5.40 -2.73 -22.47
CA GLU A 144 -4.97 -2.43 -21.11
C GLU A 144 -4.43 -3.68 -20.36
N THR A 145 -3.39 -3.53 -19.53
CA THR A 145 -2.79 -4.62 -18.73
C THR A 145 -2.22 -4.09 -17.40
N PHE A 146 -1.42 -4.86 -16.65
CA PHE A 146 -0.76 -4.39 -15.42
C PHE A 146 0.55 -5.15 -15.16
N TYR A 147 1.53 -4.51 -14.50
CA TYR A 147 2.73 -5.21 -14.02
C TYR A 147 2.40 -6.04 -12.78
N ARG A 148 2.83 -7.31 -12.77
CA ARG A 148 2.74 -8.17 -11.58
C ARG A 148 3.81 -7.84 -10.54
N ASP A 149 4.99 -7.46 -11.00
CA ASP A 149 6.14 -7.15 -10.15
C ASP A 149 5.91 -5.81 -9.41
N ARG A 150 6.02 -5.85 -8.07
CA ARG A 150 5.84 -4.67 -7.20
C ARG A 150 6.99 -3.67 -7.34
N GLU A 151 8.21 -4.14 -7.54
CA GLU A 151 9.40 -3.30 -7.58
C GLU A 151 9.44 -2.46 -8.84
N VAL A 152 9.13 -3.10 -9.97
CA VAL A 152 8.98 -2.44 -11.27
C VAL A 152 7.93 -1.33 -11.16
N ARG A 153 6.77 -1.63 -10.53
CA ARG A 153 5.71 -0.63 -10.30
C ARG A 153 6.16 0.52 -9.42
N ASP A 154 6.78 0.24 -8.27
CA ASP A 154 7.22 1.29 -7.34
C ASP A 154 8.36 2.14 -7.92
N ALA A 155 9.23 1.57 -8.75
CA ALA A 155 10.25 2.32 -9.49
C ALA A 155 9.67 3.21 -10.59
N MET A 156 8.73 2.70 -11.39
CA MET A 156 8.02 3.50 -12.38
C MET A 156 7.23 4.63 -11.71
N ARG A 157 6.55 4.36 -10.59
CA ARG A 157 5.86 5.37 -9.78
C ARG A 157 6.80 6.45 -9.26
N ARG A 158 7.99 6.09 -8.78
CA ARG A 158 9.03 7.07 -8.38
C ARG A 158 9.43 7.95 -9.56
N ARG A 159 9.60 7.36 -10.75
CA ARG A 159 9.96 8.06 -11.97
C ARG A 159 8.85 9.00 -12.47
N SER A 160 7.62 8.53 -12.64
CA SER A 160 6.50 9.38 -13.08
C SER A 160 6.25 10.54 -12.11
N ARG A 161 6.42 10.32 -10.79
CA ARG A 161 6.32 11.42 -9.78
C ARG A 161 7.44 12.44 -9.93
N TRP A 162 8.65 12.01 -10.30
CA TRP A 162 9.78 12.90 -10.58
C TRP A 162 9.54 13.68 -11.89
N GLU A 163 9.11 13.00 -12.96
CA GLU A 163 8.84 13.57 -14.29
C GLU A 163 7.68 14.59 -14.29
N VAL A 164 6.57 14.29 -13.61
CA VAL A 164 5.43 15.21 -13.48
C VAL A 164 5.76 16.42 -12.59
N ARG A 165 6.77 16.31 -11.72
CA ARG A 165 7.23 17.40 -10.83
C ARG A 165 8.66 17.86 -11.15
N VAL A 166 9.08 17.80 -12.41
CA VAL A 166 10.42 18.23 -12.87
C VAL A 166 10.74 19.66 -12.42
N ALA A 167 9.75 20.57 -12.40
CA ALA A 167 9.94 21.93 -11.90
C ALA A 167 10.33 22.00 -10.40
N ARG A 168 9.91 21.01 -9.59
CA ARG A 168 10.19 20.91 -8.14
C ARG A 168 11.45 20.08 -7.83
N HIS A 169 11.84 19.18 -8.73
CA HIS A 169 12.97 18.25 -8.58
C HIS A 169 14.16 18.55 -9.50
N ARG A 170 14.30 19.81 -9.96
CA ARG A 170 15.38 20.26 -10.87
C ARG A 170 16.81 19.97 -10.39
N GLY A 171 17.01 19.72 -9.10
CA GLY A 171 18.32 19.41 -8.49
C GLY A 171 18.54 17.93 -8.15
N ASP A 172 17.53 17.07 -8.29
CA ASP A 172 17.64 15.65 -7.96
C ASP A 172 17.96 14.84 -9.22
N PRO A 173 18.93 13.90 -9.17
CA PRO A 173 19.19 13.03 -10.31
C PRO A 173 17.94 12.20 -10.67
N PRO A 174 17.71 11.91 -11.96
CA PRO A 174 16.59 11.10 -12.39
C PRO A 174 16.67 9.70 -11.76
N PRO A 175 15.54 9.11 -11.33
CA PRO A 175 15.51 7.73 -10.86
C PRO A 175 16.08 6.78 -11.92
N PRO A 176 16.84 5.74 -11.52
CA PRO A 176 17.46 4.81 -12.46
C PRO A 176 16.41 4.12 -13.34
N GLN A 177 16.72 3.97 -14.64
CA GLN A 177 15.84 3.31 -15.60
C GLN A 177 16.00 1.79 -15.47
N LEU A 178 14.92 1.07 -15.17
CA LEU A 178 14.95 -0.38 -14.90
C LEU A 178 15.09 -1.28 -16.15
N TRP A 179 15.10 -0.75 -17.37
CA TRP A 179 15.18 -1.58 -18.60
C TRP A 179 16.60 -2.04 -18.98
N ARG A 180 17.59 -1.85 -18.10
CA ARG A 180 18.99 -2.18 -18.35
C ARG A 180 19.51 -3.35 -17.51
N TYR A 181 18.73 -4.40 -17.32
CA TYR A 181 19.29 -5.72 -17.01
C TYR A 181 18.60 -6.77 -17.90
N ARG A 182 19.46 -7.55 -18.54
CA ARG A 182 19.29 -8.35 -19.75
C ARG A 182 18.71 -9.72 -19.47
#